data_AF-A0A9D6U412-F1
#
_entry.id   AF-A0A9D6U412-F1
#
_cell.length_a   1.000
_cell.length_b   1.000
_cell.length_c   1.000
_cell.angle_alpha   90.00
_cell.angle_beta   90.00
_cell.angle_gamma   90.00
#
_symmetry.space_group_name_H-M   'P 1'
#
loop_
_entity.id
_entity.type
_entity.pdbx_description
1 polymer ?
#
loop_
_entity_poly.entity_id
_entity_poly.type
_entity_poly.pdbx_seq_one_letter_code
_entity_poly.pdbx_strand_id
1 'polypeptide(L)'
;MTKNFLEMVEILGAQAGEAPPEWFRLLPLGEVRAVNRPSFSVDRAALERLVAAFRERGNDLVIDYEHQTMTGEQAPAAGWIKDLEVRDDGLWAKVEWTAKAREYLQNREYRYFSPVMQMNKETGAPLALYHVGLTNFPAINDLPALVAKMGGGDDPKAAQQDRAKKYGIGVKDGGHVTKPGEWAQVPDAQFADPVNYRYPMPDHDQCQAAWSYWNHPKNQEQYTPEERGSIEKRIRARAKAVGMTITQGTQAGTPAPQEARAMKNRLLGVLALKAEATDDEIFAALQAKLALAGALPEICQVLALKADATVGEVIGAIKGLKDGQDRLQTVETKLAALTAVSVERDSQEAVEAALKAGKAVPAEKEYLLKEARADVAAFKARMEARPVIGPPLSELPKQPGPEKGAALDAGELAVCKQLGLDPNNFKATRDQMAGAQ
;
A
#
# COMPACT_ATOMS: atom_id res chain seq x y z
N MET A 1 1.81 -38.58 17.25
CA MET A 1 1.55 -37.13 17.28
C MET A 1 2.32 -36.46 16.16
N THR A 2 1.88 -36.67 14.92
CA THR A 2 2.63 -36.29 13.71
C THR A 2 1.64 -36.00 12.59
N LYS A 3 0.75 -35.04 12.84
CA LYS A 3 -0.07 -34.31 11.88
C LYS A 3 -0.22 -32.92 12.49
N ASN A 4 0.44 -31.91 11.91
CA ASN A 4 0.23 -30.45 12.11
C ASN A 4 1.48 -29.61 11.81
N PHE A 5 2.23 -29.92 10.76
CA PHE A 5 3.24 -28.95 10.24
C PHE A 5 3.27 -28.86 8.71
N LEU A 6 2.81 -29.91 8.02
CA LEU A 6 2.63 -29.91 6.56
C LEU A 6 1.32 -29.25 6.09
N GLU A 7 0.26 -29.23 6.90
CA GLU A 7 -0.99 -28.52 6.55
C GLU A 7 -0.89 -26.99 6.72
N MET A 8 0.17 -26.48 7.37
CA MET A 8 0.31 -25.04 7.64
C MET A 8 1.20 -24.30 6.63
N VAL A 9 1.85 -25.01 5.70
CA VAL A 9 2.70 -24.42 4.64
C VAL A 9 1.99 -24.38 3.27
N GLU A 10 0.82 -25.02 3.12
CA GLU A 10 -0.01 -24.92 1.91
C GLU A 10 -0.88 -23.64 1.83
N ILE A 11 -0.78 -22.71 2.78
CA ILE A 11 -1.61 -21.48 2.83
C ILE A 11 -0.91 -20.21 2.31
N LEU A 12 0.36 -20.24 1.91
CA LEU A 12 1.06 -19.02 1.43
C LEU A 12 1.76 -19.25 0.08
N GLY A 13 1.02 -19.02 -1.00
CA GLY A 13 1.56 -19.06 -2.37
C GLY A 13 0.48 -18.80 -3.43
N ALA A 14 -0.16 -17.63 -3.42
CA ALA A 14 -1.04 -17.20 -4.49
C ALA A 14 -0.23 -16.97 -5.78
N GLN A 15 -0.15 -17.99 -6.65
CA GLN A 15 0.21 -17.80 -8.05
C GLN A 15 -0.97 -17.11 -8.75
N ALA A 16 -0.81 -15.83 -9.11
CA ALA A 16 -1.67 -15.13 -10.06
C ALA A 16 -1.66 -15.91 -11.37
N GLY A 17 -2.81 -16.49 -11.72
CA GLY A 17 -2.86 -17.65 -12.60
C GLY A 17 -3.90 -17.48 -13.69
N GLU A 18 -3.42 -17.63 -14.93
CA GLU A 18 -4.18 -17.79 -16.19
C GLU A 18 -4.99 -16.58 -16.66
N ALA A 19 -4.85 -16.25 -17.96
CA ALA A 19 -5.67 -15.23 -18.61
C ALA A 19 -7.14 -15.70 -18.64
N PRO A 20 -8.12 -14.79 -18.47
CA PRO A 20 -9.51 -15.19 -18.51
C PRO A 20 -9.87 -15.72 -19.91
N PRO A 21 -10.76 -16.72 -19.97
CA PRO A 21 -11.05 -17.42 -21.20
C PRO A 21 -11.75 -16.51 -22.21
N GLU A 22 -11.36 -16.61 -23.48
CA GLU A 22 -12.10 -16.01 -24.60
C GLU A 22 -13.43 -16.72 -24.83
N TRP A 23 -13.52 -18.02 -24.52
CA TRP A 23 -14.72 -18.83 -24.64
C TRP A 23 -15.00 -19.58 -23.33
N PHE A 24 -16.22 -19.50 -22.81
CA PHE A 24 -16.65 -20.35 -21.70
C PHE A 24 -18.05 -20.90 -21.90
N ARG A 25 -18.33 -22.04 -21.27
CA ARG A 25 -19.65 -22.68 -21.32
C ARG A 25 -20.62 -21.93 -20.42
N LEU A 26 -21.59 -21.26 -21.03
CA LEU A 26 -22.61 -20.46 -20.36
C LEU A 26 -23.73 -21.33 -19.76
N LEU A 27 -24.15 -22.38 -20.47
CA LEU A 27 -25.17 -23.33 -20.02
C LEU A 27 -24.77 -24.76 -20.42
N PRO A 28 -24.81 -25.75 -19.53
CA PRO A 28 -24.62 -27.13 -19.93
C PRO A 28 -25.88 -27.69 -20.60
N LEU A 29 -25.70 -28.69 -21.46
CA LEU A 29 -26.81 -29.51 -21.97
C LEU A 29 -27.34 -30.43 -20.85
N GLY A 30 -28.66 -30.61 -20.77
CA GLY A 30 -29.33 -31.48 -19.79
C GLY A 30 -29.93 -30.72 -18.61
N GLU A 31 -30.03 -31.40 -17.46
CA GLU A 31 -30.65 -30.84 -16.25
C GLU A 31 -29.73 -29.82 -15.57
N VAL A 32 -30.20 -28.58 -15.42
CA VAL A 32 -29.47 -27.48 -14.76
C VAL A 32 -30.05 -27.27 -13.37
N ARG A 33 -29.25 -27.61 -12.35
CA ARG A 33 -29.61 -27.39 -10.95
C ARG A 33 -29.36 -25.93 -10.57
N ALA A 34 -30.39 -25.29 -10.01
CA ALA A 34 -30.30 -23.92 -9.55
C ALA A 34 -30.68 -23.78 -8.06
N VAL A 35 -30.11 -22.79 -7.39
CA VAL A 35 -30.39 -22.42 -6.00
C VAL A 35 -31.29 -21.20 -5.98
N ASN A 36 -32.24 -21.17 -5.05
CA ASN A 36 -33.22 -20.09 -4.87
C ASN A 36 -34.12 -19.84 -6.10
N ARG A 37 -34.19 -20.80 -7.03
CA ARG A 37 -35.07 -20.80 -8.20
C ARG A 37 -35.28 -22.24 -8.71
N PRO A 38 -36.35 -22.51 -9.47
CA PRO A 38 -36.55 -23.84 -10.05
C PRO A 38 -35.40 -24.25 -10.96
N SER A 39 -34.96 -25.51 -10.82
CA SER A 39 -34.11 -26.17 -11.82
C SER A 39 -34.85 -26.26 -13.16
N PHE A 40 -34.08 -26.34 -14.26
CA PHE A 40 -34.63 -26.35 -15.61
C PHE A 40 -33.84 -27.27 -16.52
N SER A 41 -34.48 -27.78 -17.56
CA SER A 41 -33.84 -28.62 -18.56
C SER A 41 -33.42 -27.79 -19.77
N VAL A 42 -32.23 -28.09 -20.28
CA VAL A 42 -31.64 -27.46 -21.46
C VAL A 42 -31.45 -28.51 -22.54
N ASP A 43 -32.29 -28.47 -23.56
CA ASP A 43 -32.14 -29.30 -24.76
C ASP A 43 -31.48 -28.52 -25.91
N ARG A 44 -31.08 -29.25 -26.96
CA ARG A 44 -30.41 -28.65 -28.12
C ARG A 44 -31.29 -27.61 -28.81
N ALA A 45 -32.60 -27.85 -28.88
CA ALA A 45 -33.55 -26.89 -29.47
C ALA A 45 -33.60 -25.58 -28.67
N ALA A 46 -33.47 -25.62 -27.35
CA ALA A 46 -33.37 -24.44 -26.49
C ALA A 46 -32.08 -23.66 -26.75
N LEU A 47 -30.96 -24.36 -26.90
CA LEU A 47 -29.68 -23.70 -27.22
C LEU A 47 -29.71 -23.02 -28.59
N GLU A 48 -30.27 -23.69 -29.61
CA GLU A 48 -30.44 -23.12 -30.94
C GLU A 48 -31.37 -21.90 -30.92
N ARG A 49 -32.45 -21.92 -30.12
CA ARG A 49 -33.30 -20.75 -29.91
C ARG A 49 -32.54 -19.59 -29.26
N LEU A 50 -31.72 -19.84 -28.25
CA LEU A 50 -30.92 -18.81 -27.60
C LEU A 50 -29.93 -18.14 -28.57
N VAL A 51 -29.26 -18.94 -29.41
CA VAL A 51 -28.36 -18.42 -30.45
C VAL A 51 -29.14 -17.61 -31.48
N ALA A 52 -30.31 -18.09 -31.93
CA ALA A 52 -31.15 -17.36 -32.88
C ALA A 52 -31.62 -16.01 -32.30
N ALA A 53 -32.11 -15.99 -31.06
CA ALA A 53 -32.56 -14.77 -30.39
C ALA A 53 -31.42 -13.76 -30.18
N PHE A 54 -30.21 -14.24 -29.84
CA PHE A 54 -29.02 -13.38 -29.75
C PHE A 54 -28.67 -12.75 -31.10
N ARG A 55 -28.66 -13.55 -32.18
CA ARG A 55 -28.35 -13.08 -33.54
C ARG A 55 -29.41 -12.12 -34.09
N GLU A 56 -30.68 -12.38 -33.81
CA GLU A 56 -31.80 -11.51 -34.20
C GLU A 56 -31.70 -10.13 -33.52
N ARG A 57 -31.29 -10.09 -32.24
CA ARG A 57 -31.09 -8.84 -31.52
C ARG A 57 -29.94 -8.00 -32.08
N GLY A 58 -28.91 -8.63 -32.63
CA GLY A 58 -27.79 -7.98 -33.33
C GLY A 58 -26.86 -7.11 -32.47
N ASN A 59 -27.04 -7.10 -31.15
CA ASN A 59 -26.25 -6.32 -30.20
C ASN A 59 -25.45 -7.25 -29.27
N ASP A 60 -24.23 -6.85 -28.91
CA ASP A 60 -23.45 -7.55 -27.89
C ASP A 60 -24.22 -7.61 -26.57
N LEU A 61 -24.05 -8.72 -25.84
CA LEU A 61 -24.64 -8.89 -24.52
C LEU A 61 -23.67 -8.47 -23.43
N VAL A 62 -24.11 -7.61 -22.52
CA VAL A 62 -23.28 -7.14 -21.41
C VAL A 62 -23.05 -8.25 -20.39
N ILE A 63 -21.81 -8.34 -19.92
CA ILE A 63 -21.47 -8.97 -18.65
C ILE A 63 -21.29 -7.84 -17.64
N ASP A 64 -22.14 -7.74 -16.63
CA ASP A 64 -22.04 -6.75 -15.56
C ASP A 64 -21.37 -7.34 -14.30
N TYR A 65 -21.22 -6.52 -13.26
CA TYR A 65 -20.81 -7.00 -11.93
C TYR A 65 -22.06 -7.19 -11.07
N GLU A 66 -22.17 -8.34 -10.40
CA GLU A 66 -23.19 -8.60 -9.36
C GLU A 66 -24.64 -8.22 -9.77
N HIS A 67 -25.01 -8.41 -11.04
CA HIS A 67 -26.35 -8.11 -11.58
C HIS A 67 -26.76 -6.63 -11.48
N GLN A 68 -25.80 -5.70 -11.46
CA GLN A 68 -26.05 -4.26 -11.36
C GLN A 68 -26.96 -3.70 -12.48
N THR A 69 -27.02 -4.32 -13.66
CA THR A 69 -27.96 -3.91 -14.73
C THR A 69 -29.42 -3.99 -14.27
N MET A 70 -29.73 -4.79 -13.25
CA MET A 70 -31.07 -4.96 -12.70
C MET A 70 -31.37 -4.06 -11.50
N THR A 71 -30.36 -3.41 -10.90
CA THR A 71 -30.55 -2.60 -9.67
C THR A 71 -30.98 -1.17 -9.98
N GLY A 72 -30.77 -0.69 -11.21
CA GLY A 72 -31.04 0.70 -11.61
C GLY A 72 -29.97 1.70 -11.17
N GLU A 73 -28.86 1.21 -10.60
CA GLU A 73 -27.67 2.01 -10.28
C GLU A 73 -26.66 2.00 -11.44
N GLN A 74 -25.47 2.55 -11.21
CA GLN A 74 -24.39 2.50 -12.19
C GLN A 74 -23.93 1.05 -12.41
N ALA A 75 -24.08 0.55 -13.63
CA ALA A 75 -23.73 -0.82 -14.04
C ALA A 75 -22.58 -0.80 -15.07
N PRO A 76 -21.31 -0.72 -14.65
CA PRO A 76 -20.18 -0.85 -15.57
C PRO A 76 -20.09 -2.27 -16.13
N ALA A 77 -19.73 -2.38 -17.41
CA ALA A 77 -19.51 -3.67 -18.05
C ALA A 77 -18.20 -4.31 -17.56
N ALA A 78 -18.26 -5.55 -17.08
CA ALA A 78 -17.12 -6.42 -16.88
C ALA A 78 -16.60 -6.97 -18.23
N GLY A 79 -17.48 -7.18 -19.20
CA GLY A 79 -17.14 -7.63 -20.54
C GLY A 79 -18.36 -7.67 -21.46
N TRP A 80 -18.15 -8.15 -22.68
CA TRP A 80 -19.17 -8.24 -23.71
C TRP A 80 -19.16 -9.61 -24.38
N ILE A 81 -20.30 -10.28 -24.43
CA ILE A 81 -20.49 -11.49 -25.21
C ILE A 81 -20.66 -11.09 -26.67
N LYS A 82 -19.73 -11.53 -27.51
CA LYS A 82 -19.58 -11.21 -28.93
C LYS A 82 -20.20 -12.27 -29.84
N ASP A 83 -20.27 -13.51 -29.36
CA ASP A 83 -20.84 -14.62 -30.13
C ASP A 83 -21.35 -15.74 -29.20
N LEU A 84 -22.28 -16.55 -29.70
CA LEU A 84 -22.82 -17.74 -29.05
C LEU A 84 -22.76 -18.94 -29.99
N GLU A 85 -22.28 -20.07 -29.47
CA GLU A 85 -22.12 -21.31 -30.22
C GLU A 85 -22.72 -22.49 -29.45
N VAL A 86 -23.52 -23.32 -30.14
CA VAL A 86 -23.97 -24.61 -29.59
C VAL A 86 -22.88 -25.65 -29.84
N ARG A 87 -22.29 -26.18 -28.77
CA ARG A 87 -21.32 -27.28 -28.82
C ARG A 87 -21.92 -28.56 -28.25
N ASP A 88 -21.17 -29.65 -28.31
CA ASP A 88 -21.65 -30.98 -27.90
C ASP A 88 -22.08 -31.04 -26.42
N ASP A 89 -21.48 -30.22 -25.56
CA ASP A 89 -21.71 -30.23 -24.12
C ASP A 89 -22.53 -29.04 -23.59
N GLY A 90 -22.95 -28.11 -24.45
CA GLY A 90 -23.76 -26.96 -24.04
C GLY A 90 -23.60 -25.71 -24.92
N LEU A 91 -24.08 -24.58 -24.38
CA LEU A 91 -23.96 -23.27 -25.00
C LEU A 91 -22.66 -22.59 -24.57
N TRP A 92 -21.86 -22.16 -25.53
CA TRP A 92 -20.61 -21.46 -25.30
C TRP A 92 -20.72 -20.00 -25.73
N ALA A 93 -20.12 -19.11 -24.94
CA ALA A 93 -20.12 -17.68 -25.17
C ALA A 93 -18.70 -17.17 -25.43
N LYS A 94 -18.53 -16.40 -26.50
CA LYS A 94 -17.29 -15.69 -26.82
C LYS A 94 -17.29 -14.34 -26.13
N VAL A 95 -16.26 -14.01 -25.39
CA VAL A 95 -16.23 -12.82 -24.53
C VAL A 95 -15.03 -11.93 -24.77
N GLU A 96 -15.30 -10.64 -24.87
CA GLU A 96 -14.30 -9.59 -24.78
C GLU A 96 -14.35 -8.96 -23.37
N TRP A 97 -13.35 -9.29 -22.55
CA TRP A 97 -13.24 -8.76 -21.19
C TRP A 97 -12.76 -7.31 -21.17
N THR A 98 -13.15 -6.54 -20.15
CA THR A 98 -12.49 -5.27 -19.85
C THR A 98 -11.15 -5.49 -19.14
N ALA A 99 -10.27 -4.48 -19.12
CA ALA A 99 -8.99 -4.57 -18.39
C ALA A 99 -9.21 -4.86 -16.89
N LYS A 100 -10.21 -4.21 -16.28
CA LYS A 100 -10.56 -4.37 -14.87
C LYS A 100 -11.09 -5.78 -14.56
N ALA A 101 -11.97 -6.32 -15.41
CA ALA A 101 -12.44 -7.70 -15.22
C ALA A 101 -11.33 -8.72 -15.44
N ARG A 102 -10.40 -8.49 -16.38
CA ARG A 102 -9.23 -9.35 -16.55
C ARG A 102 -8.40 -9.45 -15.28
N GLU A 103 -8.12 -8.31 -14.65
CA GLU A 103 -7.40 -8.24 -13.39
C GLU A 103 -8.14 -8.99 -12.27
N TYR A 104 -9.44 -8.73 -12.09
CA TYR A 104 -10.24 -9.43 -11.09
C TYR A 104 -10.30 -10.95 -11.27
N LEU A 105 -10.38 -11.42 -12.51
CA LEU A 105 -10.37 -12.85 -12.83
C LEU A 105 -8.99 -13.48 -12.58
N GLN A 106 -7.91 -12.80 -12.97
CA GLN A 106 -6.52 -13.25 -12.75
C GLN A 106 -6.16 -13.29 -11.26
N ASN A 107 -6.63 -12.30 -10.50
CA ASN A 107 -6.47 -12.22 -9.05
C ASN A 107 -7.45 -13.13 -8.29
N ARG A 108 -8.40 -13.76 -8.99
CA ARG A 108 -9.46 -14.61 -8.44
C ARG A 108 -10.40 -13.88 -7.47
N GLU A 109 -10.51 -12.56 -7.61
CA GLU A 109 -11.48 -11.73 -6.91
C GLU A 109 -12.91 -12.00 -7.38
N TYR A 110 -13.05 -12.40 -8.65
CA TYR A 110 -14.28 -12.97 -9.20
C TYR A 110 -13.98 -14.33 -9.83
N ARG A 111 -14.90 -15.28 -9.67
CA ARG A 111 -14.68 -16.67 -10.12
C ARG A 111 -15.80 -17.25 -10.96
N TYR A 112 -17.03 -16.76 -10.83
CA TYR A 112 -18.20 -17.37 -11.47
C TYR A 112 -19.00 -16.34 -12.26
N PHE A 113 -20.00 -16.83 -12.98
CA PHE A 113 -20.94 -16.02 -13.73
C PHE A 113 -22.37 -16.53 -13.50
N SER A 114 -23.35 -15.68 -13.75
CA SER A 114 -24.77 -15.97 -13.54
C SER A 114 -25.59 -15.43 -14.72
N PRO A 115 -26.10 -16.28 -15.62
CA PRO A 115 -26.88 -15.82 -16.76
C PRO A 115 -28.29 -15.38 -16.34
N VAL A 116 -28.73 -14.25 -16.86
CA VAL A 116 -30.11 -13.77 -16.71
C VAL A 116 -30.86 -14.02 -18.00
N MET A 117 -31.88 -14.87 -17.91
CA MET A 117 -32.60 -15.40 -19.06
C MET A 117 -34.11 -15.24 -18.90
N GLN A 118 -34.79 -15.10 -20.02
CA GLN A 118 -36.22 -15.30 -20.12
C GLN A 118 -36.52 -16.80 -20.13
N MET A 119 -37.41 -17.24 -19.24
CA MET A 119 -37.86 -18.63 -19.17
C MET A 119 -39.30 -18.75 -19.68
N ASN A 120 -39.62 -19.86 -20.32
CA ASN A 120 -41.00 -20.23 -20.63
C ASN A 120 -41.73 -20.56 -19.32
N LYS A 121 -42.86 -19.91 -19.06
CA LYS A 121 -43.62 -20.06 -17.80
C LYS A 121 -44.30 -21.43 -17.66
N GLU A 122 -44.57 -22.12 -18.76
CA GLU A 122 -45.25 -23.41 -18.77
C GLU A 122 -44.25 -24.57 -18.74
N THR A 123 -43.21 -24.50 -19.57
CA THR A 123 -42.25 -25.59 -19.75
C THR A 123 -40.96 -25.43 -18.94
N GLY A 124 -40.68 -24.23 -18.43
CA GLY A 124 -39.41 -23.92 -17.76
C GLY A 124 -38.19 -23.84 -18.69
N ALA A 125 -38.38 -23.97 -20.02
CA ALA A 125 -37.27 -23.92 -20.98
C ALA A 125 -36.76 -22.48 -21.19
N PRO A 126 -35.44 -22.26 -21.38
CA PRO A 126 -34.90 -20.94 -21.67
C PRO A 126 -35.31 -20.49 -23.08
N LEU A 127 -35.64 -19.20 -23.21
CA LEU A 127 -36.14 -18.57 -24.44
C LEU A 127 -35.18 -17.52 -25.01
N ALA A 128 -34.63 -16.65 -24.15
CA ALA A 128 -33.72 -15.59 -24.55
C ALA A 128 -32.74 -15.26 -23.42
N LEU A 129 -31.53 -14.80 -23.78
CA LEU A 129 -30.51 -14.32 -22.84
C LEU A 129 -30.52 -12.78 -22.80
N TYR A 130 -30.60 -12.19 -21.60
CA TYR A 130 -30.69 -10.74 -21.43
C TYR A 130 -29.36 -10.08 -21.07
N HIS A 131 -28.63 -10.66 -20.11
CA HIS A 131 -27.27 -10.28 -19.70
C HIS A 131 -26.68 -11.38 -18.82
N VAL A 132 -25.42 -11.23 -18.42
CA VAL A 132 -24.73 -12.14 -17.50
C VAL A 132 -24.11 -11.33 -16.37
N GLY A 133 -24.23 -11.78 -15.12
CA GLY A 133 -23.51 -11.19 -14.00
C GLY A 133 -22.19 -11.92 -13.74
N LEU A 134 -21.07 -11.20 -13.70
CA LEU A 134 -19.83 -11.69 -13.10
C LEU A 134 -19.98 -11.60 -11.58
N THR A 135 -19.96 -12.74 -10.89
CA THR A 135 -20.32 -12.84 -9.47
C THR A 135 -19.58 -13.98 -8.78
N ASN A 136 -19.50 -13.92 -7.45
CA ASN A 136 -19.03 -15.03 -6.63
C ASN A 136 -20.16 -15.91 -6.07
N PHE A 137 -21.42 -15.54 -6.27
CA PHE A 137 -22.59 -16.26 -5.75
C PHE A 137 -23.60 -16.57 -6.87
N PRO A 138 -23.24 -17.45 -7.83
CA PRO A 138 -24.11 -17.76 -8.96
C PRO A 138 -25.33 -18.57 -8.53
N ALA A 139 -26.44 -18.43 -9.28
CA ALA A 139 -27.64 -19.22 -9.03
C ALA A 139 -27.55 -20.67 -9.56
N ILE A 140 -26.69 -20.94 -10.54
CA ILE A 140 -26.50 -22.28 -11.11
C ILE A 140 -25.42 -23.01 -10.29
N ASN A 141 -25.71 -24.26 -9.90
CA ASN A 141 -24.76 -25.12 -9.19
C ASN A 141 -23.73 -25.73 -10.15
N ASP A 142 -22.58 -26.13 -9.58
CA ASP A 142 -21.53 -26.89 -10.28
C ASP A 142 -20.97 -26.21 -11.54
N LEU A 143 -21.00 -24.86 -11.58
CA LEU A 143 -20.34 -24.10 -12.63
C LEU A 143 -18.81 -24.25 -12.52
N PRO A 144 -18.09 -24.52 -13.62
CA PRO A 144 -16.64 -24.37 -13.62
C PRO A 144 -16.32 -22.89 -13.37
N ALA A 145 -15.29 -22.61 -12.56
CA ALA A 145 -14.85 -21.22 -12.40
C ALA A 145 -14.28 -20.73 -13.74
N LEU A 146 -14.52 -19.45 -14.07
CA LEU A 146 -14.01 -18.81 -15.29
C LEU A 146 -12.48 -18.89 -15.36
N VAL A 147 -11.83 -18.81 -14.20
CA VAL A 147 -10.42 -19.09 -14.01
C VAL A 147 -10.32 -20.25 -13.01
N ALA A 148 -10.69 -21.44 -13.48
CA ALA A 148 -10.40 -22.70 -12.82
C ALA A 148 -9.48 -23.53 -13.71
N LYS A 149 -8.47 -24.13 -13.06
CA LYS A 149 -7.57 -25.15 -13.57
C LYS A 149 -8.38 -26.22 -14.31
N MET A 150 -8.47 -26.14 -15.64
CA MET A 150 -9.14 -27.15 -16.45
C MET A 150 -8.27 -28.42 -16.44
N GLY A 151 -8.75 -29.45 -15.77
CA GLY A 151 -8.35 -30.82 -16.05
C GLY A 151 -9.15 -31.33 -17.26
N GLY A 152 -8.46 -31.63 -18.35
CA GLY A 152 -9.01 -32.41 -19.47
C GLY A 152 -8.93 -31.74 -20.83
N GLY A 153 -7.78 -31.89 -21.49
CA GLY A 153 -7.51 -31.46 -22.86
C GLY A 153 -6.11 -30.85 -22.94
N ASP A 154 -5.12 -31.64 -23.37
CA ASP A 154 -3.68 -31.31 -23.40
C ASP A 154 -3.03 -31.07 -22.03
N ASP A 155 -2.84 -32.14 -21.24
CA ASP A 155 -1.98 -32.09 -20.07
C ASP A 155 -0.57 -31.64 -20.50
N PRO A 156 -0.11 -30.43 -20.10
CA PRO A 156 1.21 -29.95 -20.49
C PRO A 156 2.32 -30.86 -19.97
N LYS A 157 2.09 -31.57 -18.86
CA LYS A 157 3.01 -32.60 -18.37
C LYS A 157 3.01 -33.82 -19.28
N ALA A 158 1.87 -34.29 -19.79
CA ALA A 158 1.84 -35.35 -20.80
C ALA A 158 2.58 -34.94 -22.08
N ALA A 159 2.35 -33.73 -22.58
CA ALA A 159 3.09 -33.20 -23.73
C ALA A 159 4.60 -33.09 -23.43
N GLN A 160 4.98 -32.70 -22.22
CA GLN A 160 6.38 -32.68 -21.76
C GLN A 160 6.98 -34.09 -21.70
N GLN A 161 6.22 -35.09 -21.24
CA GLN A 161 6.65 -36.49 -21.25
C GLN A 161 6.85 -37.02 -22.67
N ASP A 162 6.00 -36.61 -23.62
CA ASP A 162 6.16 -37.01 -25.01
C ASP A 162 7.37 -36.34 -25.67
N ARG A 163 7.69 -35.08 -25.32
CA ARG A 163 8.98 -34.46 -25.67
C ARG A 163 10.14 -35.22 -25.03
N ALA A 164 10.05 -35.63 -23.77
CA ALA A 164 11.10 -36.39 -23.09
C ALA A 164 11.43 -37.69 -23.83
N LYS A 165 10.39 -38.44 -24.24
CA LYS A 165 10.53 -39.64 -25.08
C LYS A 165 11.16 -39.31 -26.44
N LYS A 166 10.73 -38.22 -27.09
CA LYS A 166 11.19 -37.82 -28.43
C LYS A 166 12.66 -37.37 -28.47
N TYR A 167 13.11 -36.64 -27.45
CA TYR A 167 14.42 -35.99 -27.44
C TYR A 167 15.45 -36.68 -26.54
N GLY A 168 15.04 -37.68 -25.75
CA GLY A 168 15.91 -38.42 -24.84
C GLY A 168 16.47 -37.55 -23.71
N ILE A 169 15.75 -36.50 -23.33
CA ILE A 169 16.11 -35.59 -22.23
C ILE A 169 15.02 -35.70 -21.17
N GLY A 170 15.40 -35.90 -19.91
CA GLY A 170 14.47 -35.97 -18.79
C GLY A 170 13.88 -34.61 -18.41
N VAL A 171 12.76 -34.63 -17.71
CA VAL A 171 12.19 -33.44 -17.07
C VAL A 171 13.11 -32.96 -15.96
N LYS A 172 13.46 -31.67 -15.96
CA LYS A 172 14.38 -31.05 -15.01
C LYS A 172 13.65 -30.09 -14.08
N ASP A 173 14.16 -29.99 -12.85
CA ASP A 173 13.63 -29.08 -11.86
C ASP A 173 13.89 -27.61 -12.29
N GLY A 174 12.88 -26.75 -12.13
CA GLY A 174 12.85 -25.40 -12.70
C GLY A 174 12.80 -25.36 -14.24
N GLY A 175 12.45 -26.46 -14.91
CA GLY A 175 12.20 -26.50 -16.36
C GLY A 175 10.78 -26.05 -16.69
N HIS A 176 10.59 -25.40 -17.84
CA HIS A 176 9.26 -24.99 -18.28
C HIS A 176 8.50 -26.16 -18.91
N VAL A 177 7.27 -26.39 -18.43
CA VAL A 177 6.39 -27.45 -18.94
C VAL A 177 5.74 -27.02 -20.27
N THR A 178 5.36 -25.75 -20.36
CA THR A 178 4.86 -25.08 -21.57
C THR A 178 5.90 -24.10 -22.08
N LYS A 179 5.82 -23.76 -23.37
CA LYS A 179 6.76 -22.81 -23.98
C LYS A 179 6.54 -21.41 -23.38
N PRO A 180 7.60 -20.72 -22.92
CA PRO A 180 7.47 -19.34 -22.47
C PRO A 180 6.92 -18.43 -23.58
N GLY A 181 6.06 -17.47 -23.23
CA GLY A 181 5.38 -16.60 -24.20
C GLY A 181 6.33 -15.79 -25.07
N GLU A 182 7.45 -15.33 -24.53
CA GLU A 182 8.54 -14.66 -25.25
C GLU A 182 9.10 -15.49 -26.41
N TRP A 183 9.00 -16.82 -26.34
CA TRP A 183 9.48 -17.75 -27.36
C TRP A 183 8.35 -18.49 -28.08
N ALA A 184 7.10 -18.04 -27.99
CA ALA A 184 5.94 -18.73 -28.56
C ALA A 184 6.12 -19.10 -30.06
N GLN A 185 6.76 -18.20 -30.81
CA GLN A 185 7.03 -18.34 -32.25
C GLN A 185 8.25 -19.21 -32.57
N VAL A 186 9.08 -19.55 -31.58
CA VAL A 186 10.28 -20.37 -31.79
C VAL A 186 9.89 -21.85 -31.87
N PRO A 187 10.22 -22.56 -32.96
CA PRO A 187 9.95 -23.99 -33.07
C PRO A 187 10.68 -24.79 -31.98
N ASP A 188 10.07 -25.86 -31.47
CA ASP A 188 10.67 -26.71 -30.42
C ASP A 188 12.06 -27.24 -30.83
N ALA A 189 12.25 -27.50 -32.13
CA ALA A 189 13.53 -27.93 -32.67
C ALA A 189 14.68 -26.91 -32.47
N GLN A 190 14.35 -25.64 -32.22
CA GLN A 190 15.30 -24.55 -31.98
C GLN A 190 15.54 -24.30 -30.48
N PHE A 191 15.17 -25.22 -29.60
CA PHE A 191 15.63 -25.24 -28.21
C PHE A 191 16.74 -26.29 -28.04
N ALA A 192 17.78 -25.98 -27.26
CA ALA A 192 18.81 -26.97 -26.96
C ALA A 192 18.23 -28.08 -26.08
N ASP A 193 17.39 -27.70 -25.11
CA ASP A 193 16.56 -28.61 -24.30
C ASP A 193 15.08 -28.31 -24.57
N PRO A 194 14.47 -28.97 -25.57
CA PRO A 194 13.05 -28.78 -25.92
C PRO A 194 12.09 -29.40 -24.92
N VAL A 195 12.55 -30.28 -24.04
CA VAL A 195 11.69 -30.94 -23.03
C VAL A 195 11.33 -29.93 -21.95
N ASN A 196 12.32 -29.14 -21.53
CA ASN A 196 12.20 -28.15 -20.48
C ASN A 196 12.11 -26.69 -21.00
N TYR A 197 11.99 -26.53 -22.32
CA TYR A 197 12.07 -25.25 -23.06
C TYR A 197 13.22 -24.35 -22.57
N ARG A 198 14.43 -24.91 -22.46
CA ARG A 198 15.64 -24.16 -22.09
C ARG A 198 16.55 -23.94 -23.30
N TYR A 199 17.29 -22.84 -23.24
CA TYR A 199 18.29 -22.44 -24.24
C TYR A 199 17.68 -22.30 -25.65
N PRO A 200 16.82 -21.29 -25.88
CA PRO A 200 16.30 -21.00 -27.21
C PRO A 200 17.43 -20.56 -28.16
N MET A 201 17.33 -20.93 -29.43
CA MET A 201 18.34 -20.72 -30.47
C MET A 201 17.72 -20.29 -31.82
N PRO A 202 16.87 -19.24 -31.86
CA PRO A 202 16.26 -18.78 -33.11
C PRO A 202 17.27 -18.19 -34.10
N ASP A 203 18.34 -17.55 -33.63
CA ASP A 203 19.30 -16.80 -34.44
C ASP A 203 20.74 -16.99 -33.95
N HIS A 204 21.68 -16.28 -34.58
CA HIS A 204 23.11 -16.33 -34.28
C HIS A 204 23.41 -15.98 -32.82
N ASP A 205 22.85 -14.88 -32.32
CA ASP A 205 23.17 -14.34 -30.99
C ASP A 205 22.63 -15.24 -29.88
N GLN A 206 21.43 -15.79 -30.07
CA GLN A 206 20.85 -16.75 -29.13
C GLN A 206 21.57 -18.11 -29.16
N CYS A 207 22.12 -18.54 -30.30
CA CYS A 207 23.00 -19.72 -30.35
C CYS A 207 24.27 -19.51 -29.52
N GLN A 208 24.88 -18.33 -29.61
CA GLN A 208 26.06 -17.97 -28.84
C GLN A 208 25.75 -17.90 -27.33
N ALA A 209 24.62 -17.29 -26.96
CA ALA A 209 24.15 -17.23 -25.58
C ALA A 209 23.88 -18.62 -25.02
N ALA A 210 23.16 -19.47 -25.77
CA ALA A 210 22.88 -20.86 -25.40
C ALA A 210 24.18 -21.66 -25.17
N TRP A 211 25.17 -21.54 -26.07
CA TRP A 211 26.46 -22.21 -25.93
C TRP A 211 27.23 -21.75 -24.68
N SER A 212 27.24 -20.44 -24.41
CA SER A 212 27.92 -19.89 -23.24
C SER A 212 27.25 -20.33 -21.93
N TYR A 213 25.93 -20.21 -21.83
CA TYR A 213 25.16 -20.62 -20.65
C TYR A 213 25.28 -22.12 -20.40
N TRP A 214 25.19 -22.94 -21.44
CA TRP A 214 25.31 -24.39 -21.33
C TRP A 214 26.67 -24.83 -20.76
N ASN A 215 27.75 -24.14 -21.09
CA ASN A 215 29.10 -24.49 -20.63
C ASN A 215 29.41 -24.06 -19.19
N HIS A 216 28.44 -23.48 -18.47
CA HIS A 216 28.59 -23.21 -17.04
C HIS A 216 28.40 -24.51 -16.24
N PRO A 217 29.35 -24.92 -15.36
CA PRO A 217 29.30 -26.21 -14.66
C PRO A 217 27.96 -26.50 -13.97
N LYS A 218 27.41 -25.51 -13.25
CA LYS A 218 26.11 -25.62 -12.56
C LYS A 218 24.92 -25.98 -13.46
N ASN A 219 24.95 -25.55 -14.72
CA ASN A 219 23.86 -25.78 -15.67
C ASN A 219 23.89 -27.20 -16.24
N GLN A 220 25.01 -27.90 -16.09
CA GLN A 220 25.20 -29.27 -16.54
C GLN A 220 24.97 -30.31 -15.42
N GLU A 221 24.99 -29.89 -14.15
CA GLU A 221 24.89 -30.78 -12.98
C GLU A 221 23.63 -31.65 -12.98
N GLN A 222 22.52 -31.11 -13.48
CA GLN A 222 21.22 -31.81 -13.52
C GLN A 222 21.08 -32.78 -14.71
N TYR A 223 22.07 -32.85 -15.61
CA TYR A 223 22.01 -33.61 -16.85
C TYR A 223 22.97 -34.80 -16.84
N THR A 224 22.51 -35.96 -17.33
CA THR A 224 23.36 -37.14 -17.50
C THR A 224 24.39 -36.91 -18.63
N PRO A 225 25.51 -37.67 -18.69
CA PRO A 225 26.46 -37.58 -19.80
C PRO A 225 25.81 -37.69 -21.19
N GLU A 226 24.81 -38.55 -21.34
CA GLU A 226 24.07 -38.77 -22.59
C GLU A 226 23.22 -37.57 -22.97
N GLU A 227 22.48 -37.01 -22.00
CA GLU A 227 21.68 -35.79 -22.19
C GLU A 227 22.56 -34.60 -22.54
N ARG A 228 23.72 -34.48 -21.88
CA ARG A 228 24.71 -33.43 -22.17
C ARG A 228 25.21 -33.53 -23.61
N GLY A 229 25.55 -34.74 -24.06
CA GLY A 229 25.93 -35.00 -25.45
C GLY A 229 24.83 -34.64 -26.46
N SER A 230 23.56 -34.92 -26.13
CA SER A 230 22.41 -34.55 -26.96
C SER A 230 22.26 -33.03 -27.09
N ILE A 231 22.32 -32.32 -25.96
CA ILE A 231 22.19 -30.86 -25.91
C ILE A 231 23.33 -30.18 -26.67
N GLU A 232 24.58 -30.57 -26.43
CA GLU A 232 25.74 -30.02 -27.16
C GLU A 232 25.64 -30.24 -28.66
N LYS A 233 25.22 -31.43 -29.09
CA LYS A 233 25.03 -31.76 -30.50
C LYS A 233 23.98 -30.85 -31.14
N ARG A 234 22.89 -30.55 -30.43
CA ARG A 234 21.83 -29.65 -30.90
C ARG A 234 22.34 -28.21 -31.04
N ILE A 235 23.07 -27.70 -30.05
CA ILE A 235 23.64 -26.34 -30.10
C ILE A 235 24.63 -26.22 -31.24
N ARG A 236 25.56 -27.18 -31.38
CA ARG A 236 26.55 -27.17 -32.48
C ARG A 236 25.91 -27.27 -33.86
N ALA A 237 24.88 -28.10 -34.02
CA ALA A 237 24.16 -28.22 -35.28
C ALA A 237 23.45 -26.91 -35.64
N ARG A 238 22.80 -26.25 -34.68
CA ARG A 238 22.12 -24.98 -34.92
C ARG A 238 23.12 -23.85 -35.18
N ALA A 239 24.19 -23.76 -34.40
CA ALA A 239 25.30 -22.82 -34.58
C ALA A 239 25.86 -22.89 -36.01
N LYS A 240 26.13 -24.11 -36.52
CA LYS A 240 26.55 -24.31 -37.91
C LYS A 240 25.52 -23.81 -38.91
N ALA A 241 24.23 -24.04 -38.67
CA ALA A 241 23.15 -23.60 -39.56
C ALA A 241 22.97 -22.07 -39.59
N VAL A 242 23.37 -21.36 -38.53
CA VAL A 242 23.36 -19.89 -38.46
C VAL A 242 24.74 -19.26 -38.76
N GLY A 243 25.70 -20.04 -39.28
CA GLY A 243 27.02 -19.55 -39.69
C GLY A 243 28.05 -19.35 -38.56
N MET A 244 27.77 -19.86 -37.36
CA MET A 244 28.67 -19.78 -36.19
C MET A 244 29.63 -20.98 -36.12
N THR A 245 30.92 -20.71 -35.91
CA THR A 245 31.94 -21.74 -35.66
C THR A 245 32.18 -21.89 -34.16
N ILE A 246 31.86 -23.05 -33.59
CA ILE A 246 32.11 -23.37 -32.17
C ILE A 246 33.39 -24.21 -32.02
N THR A 247 34.49 -23.58 -31.63
CA THR A 247 35.74 -24.24 -31.23
C THR A 247 35.67 -24.76 -29.78
N GLN A 248 36.21 -25.96 -29.51
CA GLN A 248 36.28 -26.49 -28.14
C GLN A 248 37.24 -25.61 -27.29
N GLY A 249 36.81 -25.20 -26.10
CA GLY A 249 37.71 -24.63 -25.08
C GLY A 249 37.44 -23.21 -24.58
N THR A 250 36.34 -22.55 -24.93
CA THR A 250 36.01 -21.22 -24.35
C THR A 250 35.18 -21.37 -23.09
N GLN A 251 35.85 -21.50 -21.94
CA GLN A 251 35.29 -21.10 -20.65
C GLN A 251 35.56 -19.61 -20.39
N ALA A 252 34.63 -19.01 -19.62
CA ALA A 252 34.63 -17.66 -19.03
C ALA A 252 33.90 -16.52 -19.80
N GLY A 253 32.75 -16.10 -19.25
CA GLY A 253 32.43 -14.69 -18.95
C GLY A 253 31.75 -13.76 -19.98
N THR A 254 30.39 -13.76 -20.00
CA THR A 254 29.38 -12.64 -20.08
C THR A 254 29.46 -11.51 -21.16
N PRO A 255 28.32 -10.90 -21.65
CA PRO A 255 27.14 -10.47 -20.86
C PRO A 255 25.73 -10.60 -21.48
N ALA A 256 24.71 -10.24 -20.70
CA ALA A 256 23.37 -9.88 -21.17
C ALA A 256 23.43 -8.86 -22.34
N PRO A 257 22.41 -8.80 -23.22
CA PRO A 257 22.38 -7.90 -24.37
C PRO A 257 22.86 -6.50 -23.99
N GLN A 258 23.69 -5.86 -24.82
CA GLN A 258 24.31 -4.57 -24.54
C GLN A 258 23.31 -3.53 -24.01
N GLU A 259 22.06 -3.59 -24.49
CA GLU A 259 20.93 -2.78 -24.05
C GLU A 259 20.46 -3.10 -22.62
N ALA A 260 20.39 -4.37 -22.23
CA ALA A 260 20.03 -4.79 -20.87
C ALA A 260 21.12 -4.38 -19.86
N ARG A 261 22.40 -4.46 -20.24
CA ARG A 261 23.51 -4.00 -19.39
C ARG A 261 23.55 -2.47 -19.29
N ALA A 262 23.28 -1.77 -20.40
CA ALA A 262 23.14 -0.32 -20.41
C ALA A 262 21.94 0.14 -19.56
N MET A 263 20.80 -0.55 -19.64
CA MET A 263 19.61 -0.28 -18.82
C MET A 263 19.88 -0.54 -17.35
N LYS A 264 20.51 -1.67 -17.00
CA LYS A 264 20.92 -1.96 -15.62
C LYS A 264 21.85 -0.86 -15.07
N ASN A 265 22.88 -0.47 -15.83
CA ASN A 265 23.80 0.60 -15.40
C ASN A 265 23.08 1.95 -15.25
N ARG A 266 22.11 2.26 -16.12
CA ARG A 266 21.24 3.44 -15.98
C ARG A 266 20.38 3.38 -14.72
N LEU A 267 19.73 2.25 -14.45
CA LEU A 267 18.91 2.05 -13.25
C LEU A 267 19.73 2.15 -11.97
N LEU A 268 20.93 1.56 -11.94
CA LEU A 268 21.88 1.71 -10.83
C LEU A 268 22.23 3.17 -10.58
N GLY A 269 22.49 3.94 -11.64
CA GLY A 269 22.73 5.38 -11.55
C GLY A 269 21.53 6.18 -11.03
N VAL A 270 20.33 5.90 -11.54
CA VAL A 270 19.09 6.58 -11.14
C VAL A 270 18.67 6.25 -9.71
N LEU A 271 18.88 5.01 -9.28
CA LEU A 271 18.55 4.54 -7.92
C LEU A 271 19.68 4.78 -6.91
N ALA A 272 20.82 5.32 -7.37
CA ALA A 272 22.03 5.51 -6.57
C ALA A 272 22.50 4.22 -5.85
N LEU A 273 22.46 3.09 -6.56
CA LEU A 273 22.89 1.79 -6.05
C LEU A 273 24.34 1.47 -6.46
N LYS A 274 25.01 0.64 -5.65
CA LYS A 274 26.36 0.10 -5.94
C LYS A 274 26.36 -0.68 -7.26
N ALA A 275 27.51 -0.69 -7.96
CA ALA A 275 27.64 -1.36 -9.26
C ALA A 275 27.37 -2.88 -9.20
N GLU A 276 27.60 -3.46 -8.01
CA GLU A 276 27.43 -4.88 -7.71
C GLU A 276 26.01 -5.22 -7.27
N ALA A 277 25.08 -4.26 -7.30
CA ALA A 277 23.74 -4.51 -6.79
C ALA A 277 23.04 -5.61 -7.60
N THR A 278 22.40 -6.52 -6.88
CA THR A 278 21.67 -7.64 -7.48
C THR A 278 20.40 -7.13 -8.15
N ASP A 279 19.84 -7.93 -9.06
CA ASP A 279 18.60 -7.55 -9.73
C ASP A 279 17.43 -7.43 -8.73
N ASP A 280 17.45 -8.21 -7.66
CA ASP A 280 16.50 -8.10 -6.54
C ASP A 280 16.69 -6.80 -5.74
N GLU A 281 17.93 -6.38 -5.48
CA GLU A 281 18.22 -5.09 -4.81
C GLU A 281 17.74 -3.90 -5.67
N ILE A 282 17.90 -3.98 -6.99
CA ILE A 282 17.40 -2.97 -7.95
C ILE A 282 15.86 -2.94 -7.95
N PHE A 283 15.22 -4.11 -8.02
CA PHE A 283 13.77 -4.21 -8.05
C PHE A 283 13.13 -3.74 -6.74
N ALA A 284 13.71 -4.10 -5.60
CA ALA A 284 13.27 -3.61 -4.28
C ALA A 284 13.38 -2.08 -4.18
N ALA A 285 14.47 -1.48 -4.69
CA ALA A 285 14.63 -0.03 -4.73
C ALA A 285 13.60 0.65 -5.65
N LEU A 286 13.26 0.05 -6.79
CA LEU A 286 12.20 0.54 -7.68
C LEU A 286 10.83 0.48 -7.01
N GLN A 287 10.49 -0.63 -6.36
CA GLN A 287 9.24 -0.77 -5.61
C GLN A 287 9.14 0.28 -4.48
N ALA A 288 10.22 0.52 -3.74
CA ALA A 288 10.24 1.53 -2.69
C ALA A 288 10.01 2.96 -3.24
N LYS A 289 10.61 3.29 -4.39
CA LYS A 289 10.39 4.59 -5.07
C LYS A 289 8.97 4.71 -5.64
N LEU A 290 8.43 3.63 -6.19
CA LEU A 290 7.06 3.60 -6.72
C LEU A 290 6.03 3.72 -5.60
N ALA A 291 6.25 3.08 -4.45
CA ALA A 291 5.41 3.24 -3.27
C ALA A 291 5.42 4.70 -2.76
N LEU A 292 6.59 5.35 -2.77
CA LEU A 292 6.70 6.77 -2.42
C LEU A 292 5.93 7.67 -3.42
N ALA A 293 5.98 7.34 -4.72
CA ALA A 293 5.21 8.04 -5.75
C ALA A 293 3.70 7.81 -5.63
N GLY A 294 3.27 6.59 -5.25
CA GLY A 294 1.88 6.26 -4.99
C GLY A 294 1.29 6.94 -3.75
N ALA A 295 2.12 7.25 -2.74
CA ALA A 295 1.71 7.99 -1.55
C ALA A 295 1.64 9.52 -1.76
N LEU A 296 2.26 10.05 -2.83
CA LEU A 296 2.33 11.49 -3.09
C LEU A 296 0.95 12.15 -3.27
N PRO A 297 -0.02 11.57 -4.01
CA PRO A 297 -1.36 12.13 -4.13
C PRO A 297 -2.09 12.22 -2.79
N GLU A 298 -1.96 11.22 -1.92
CA GLU A 298 -2.55 11.24 -0.57
C GLU A 298 -1.90 12.31 0.31
N ILE A 299 -0.57 12.44 0.26
CA ILE A 299 0.17 13.50 0.96
C ILE A 299 -0.27 14.89 0.46
N CYS A 300 -0.40 15.07 -0.85
CA CYS A 300 -0.90 16.33 -1.42
C CYS A 300 -2.34 16.61 -0.96
N GLN A 301 -3.21 15.61 -0.92
CA GLN A 301 -4.57 15.77 -0.42
C GLN A 301 -4.61 16.21 1.05
N VAL A 302 -3.82 15.57 1.92
CA VAL A 302 -3.72 15.94 3.35
C VAL A 302 -3.18 17.36 3.52
N LEU A 303 -2.21 17.75 2.71
CA LEU A 303 -1.64 19.09 2.70
C LEU A 303 -2.49 20.12 1.95
N ALA A 304 -3.65 19.72 1.40
CA ALA A 304 -4.51 20.52 0.55
C ALA A 304 -3.78 21.15 -0.66
N LEU A 305 -2.77 20.45 -1.17
CA LEU A 305 -2.03 20.78 -2.38
C LEU A 305 -2.67 20.08 -3.59
N LYS A 306 -2.36 20.57 -4.79
CA LYS A 306 -2.78 19.91 -6.03
C LYS A 306 -2.10 18.55 -6.17
N ALA A 307 -2.75 17.61 -6.86
CA ALA A 307 -2.22 16.27 -7.07
C ALA A 307 -0.90 16.25 -7.88
N ASP A 308 -0.64 17.30 -8.66
CA ASP A 308 0.59 17.51 -9.44
C ASP A 308 1.61 18.42 -8.74
N ALA A 309 1.42 18.70 -7.45
CA ALA A 309 2.34 19.55 -6.68
C ALA A 309 3.76 18.99 -6.69
N THR A 310 4.72 19.89 -6.87
CA THR A 310 6.14 19.58 -6.88
C THR A 310 6.63 19.19 -5.49
N VAL A 311 7.72 18.43 -5.43
CA VAL A 311 8.39 18.07 -4.17
C VAL A 311 8.77 19.33 -3.35
N GLY A 312 9.13 20.43 -4.02
CA GLY A 312 9.42 21.70 -3.36
C GLY A 312 8.20 22.34 -2.67
N GLU A 313 7.03 22.27 -3.30
CA GLU A 313 5.77 22.76 -2.72
C GLU A 313 5.34 21.91 -1.52
N VAL A 314 5.48 20.59 -1.61
CA VAL A 314 5.21 19.66 -0.49
C VAL A 314 6.13 19.96 0.70
N ILE A 315 7.45 20.11 0.46
CA ILE A 315 8.41 20.47 1.51
C ILE A 315 8.07 21.84 2.11
N GLY A 316 7.69 22.81 1.27
CA GLY A 316 7.28 24.14 1.71
C GLY A 316 6.06 24.10 2.64
N ALA A 317 5.03 23.34 2.28
CA ALA A 317 3.83 23.17 3.10
C ALA A 317 4.14 22.51 4.45
N ILE A 318 4.96 21.44 4.47
CA ILE A 318 5.38 20.77 5.70
C ILE A 318 6.17 21.72 6.61
N LYS A 319 7.10 22.50 6.05
CA LYS A 319 7.83 23.54 6.80
C LYS A 319 6.87 24.57 7.39
N GLY A 320 5.91 25.06 6.61
CA GLY A 320 4.91 26.02 7.08
C GLY A 320 4.08 25.48 8.26
N LEU A 321 3.71 24.19 8.24
CA LEU A 321 3.02 23.52 9.35
C LEU A 321 3.91 23.47 10.60
N LYS A 322 5.18 23.09 10.46
CA LYS A 322 6.14 23.05 11.56
C LYS A 322 6.36 24.44 12.17
N ASP A 323 6.55 25.46 11.33
CA ASP A 323 6.68 26.86 11.77
C ASP A 323 5.40 27.37 12.46
N GLY A 324 4.23 26.92 12.01
CA GLY A 324 2.95 27.17 12.66
C GLY A 324 2.89 26.56 14.06
N GLN A 325 3.29 25.30 14.20
CA GLN A 325 3.34 24.58 15.47
C GLN A 325 4.31 25.24 16.47
N ASP A 326 5.49 25.66 16.01
CA ASP A 326 6.48 26.33 16.86
C ASP A 326 5.99 27.71 17.32
N ARG A 327 5.27 28.43 16.45
CA ARG A 327 4.59 29.68 16.84
C ARG A 327 3.48 29.45 17.85
N LEU A 328 2.68 28.39 17.69
CA LEU A 328 1.63 28.04 18.66
C LEU A 328 2.22 27.74 20.03
N GLN A 329 3.26 26.92 20.09
CA GLN A 329 3.99 26.61 21.33
C GLN A 329 4.54 27.89 22.00
N THR A 330 5.05 28.82 21.19
CA THR A 330 5.53 30.12 21.68
C THR A 330 4.40 30.96 22.25
N VAL A 331 3.24 31.00 21.59
CA VAL A 331 2.06 31.73 22.07
C VAL A 331 1.54 31.13 23.38
N GLU A 332 1.44 29.81 23.47
CA GLU A 332 1.03 29.11 24.69
C GLU A 332 1.98 29.42 25.87
N THR A 333 3.29 29.41 25.62
CA THR A 333 4.30 29.76 26.62
C THR A 333 4.14 31.20 27.10
N LYS A 334 3.94 32.14 26.17
CA LYS A 334 3.71 33.56 26.50
C LYS A 334 2.39 33.77 27.23
N LEU A 335 1.34 33.07 26.84
CA LEU A 335 0.03 33.13 27.50
C LEU A 335 0.12 32.61 28.93
N ALA A 336 0.77 31.48 29.16
CA ALA A 336 1.00 30.95 30.50
C ALA A 336 1.79 31.95 31.37
N ALA A 337 2.85 32.56 30.80
CA ALA A 337 3.63 33.59 31.50
C ALA A 337 2.80 34.84 31.83
N LEU A 338 2.01 35.36 30.89
CA LEU A 338 1.15 36.52 31.11
C LEU A 338 0.04 36.23 32.13
N THR A 339 -0.56 35.04 32.08
CA THR A 339 -1.55 34.61 33.07
C THR A 339 -0.92 34.52 34.46
N ALA A 340 0.29 33.96 34.59
CA ALA A 340 1.00 33.93 35.86
C ALA A 340 1.29 35.33 36.41
N VAL A 341 1.70 36.28 35.55
CA VAL A 341 1.89 37.68 35.94
C VAL A 341 0.58 38.33 36.40
N SER A 342 -0.53 38.09 35.69
CA SER A 342 -1.85 38.61 36.10
C SER A 342 -2.29 38.03 37.43
N VAL A 343 -2.17 36.72 37.62
CA VAL A 343 -2.51 36.04 38.89
C VAL A 343 -1.67 36.59 40.04
N GLU A 344 -0.37 36.77 39.83
CA GLU A 344 0.51 37.34 40.87
C GLU A 344 0.09 38.75 41.26
N ARG A 345 -0.11 39.64 40.28
CA ARG A 345 -0.57 41.02 40.52
C ARG A 345 -1.90 41.03 41.26
N ASP A 346 -2.89 40.30 40.74
CA ASP A 346 -4.25 40.33 41.29
C ASP A 346 -4.29 39.70 42.70
N SER A 347 -3.42 38.73 42.98
CA SER A 347 -3.23 38.16 44.32
C SER A 347 -2.65 39.16 45.30
N GLN A 348 -1.62 39.90 44.88
CA GLN A 348 -0.99 40.95 45.69
C GLN A 348 -2.00 42.05 46.02
N GLU A 349 -2.71 42.56 45.01
CA GLU A 349 -3.73 43.58 45.19
C GLU A 349 -4.85 43.13 46.14
N ALA A 350 -5.31 41.87 46.02
CA ALA A 350 -6.36 41.33 46.88
C ALA A 350 -5.92 41.22 48.35
N VAL A 351 -4.69 40.75 48.61
CA VAL A 351 -4.16 40.65 49.97
C VAL A 351 -3.92 42.04 50.56
N GLU A 352 -3.39 42.98 49.79
CA GLU A 352 -3.21 44.37 50.25
C GLU A 352 -4.53 45.06 50.58
N ALA A 353 -5.58 44.83 49.77
CA ALA A 353 -6.91 45.33 50.06
C ALA A 353 -7.46 44.75 51.38
N ALA A 354 -7.26 43.46 51.64
CA ALA A 354 -7.68 42.83 52.89
C ALA A 354 -6.94 43.39 54.12
N LEU A 355 -5.63 43.65 53.99
CA LEU A 355 -4.82 44.30 55.05
C LEU A 355 -5.28 45.74 55.32
N LYS A 356 -5.55 46.53 54.27
CA LYS A 356 -6.07 47.90 54.39
C LYS A 356 -7.46 47.93 55.04
N ALA A 357 -8.29 46.92 54.79
CA ALA A 357 -9.63 46.81 55.36
C ALA A 357 -9.64 46.23 56.79
N GLY A 358 -8.49 45.90 57.39
CA GLY A 358 -8.42 45.28 58.73
C GLY A 358 -8.95 43.83 58.78
N LYS A 359 -9.17 43.21 57.61
CA LYS A 359 -9.66 41.83 57.47
C LYS A 359 -8.54 40.79 57.46
N ALA A 360 -7.30 41.24 57.37
CA ALA A 360 -6.09 40.44 57.52
C ALA A 360 -5.07 41.22 58.35
N VAL A 361 -4.17 40.50 59.03
CA VAL A 361 -3.05 41.11 59.76
C VAL A 361 -1.73 40.89 59.01
N PRO A 362 -0.70 41.75 59.20
CA PRO A 362 0.56 41.65 58.45
C PRO A 362 1.26 40.28 58.57
N ALA A 363 1.13 39.61 59.71
CA ALA A 363 1.69 38.28 59.94
C ALA A 363 1.08 37.18 59.04
N GLU A 364 -0.15 37.38 58.55
CA GLU A 364 -0.84 36.43 57.66
C GLU A 364 -0.49 36.64 56.18
N LYS A 365 0.20 37.74 55.82
CA LYS A 365 0.38 38.19 54.43
C LYS A 365 0.93 37.09 53.52
N GLU A 366 1.99 36.41 53.93
CA GLU A 366 2.67 35.42 53.09
C GLU A 366 1.84 34.15 52.86
N TYR A 367 1.12 33.69 53.89
CA TYR A 367 0.17 32.59 53.77
C TYR A 367 -1.03 32.96 52.87
N LEU A 368 -1.60 34.15 53.05
CA LEU A 368 -2.74 34.62 52.26
C LEU A 368 -2.36 34.86 50.81
N LEU A 369 -1.14 35.33 50.52
CA LEU A 369 -0.62 35.43 49.15
C LEU A 369 -0.54 34.06 48.49
N LYS A 370 -0.09 33.03 49.21
CA LYS A 370 -0.06 31.66 48.69
C LYS A 370 -1.47 31.15 48.35
N GLU A 371 -2.46 31.42 49.19
CA GLU A 371 -3.85 31.04 48.90
C GLU A 371 -4.45 31.83 47.76
N ALA A 372 -4.20 33.15 47.69
CA ALA A 372 -4.70 34.01 46.63
C ALA A 372 -4.16 33.60 45.25
N ARG A 373 -2.89 33.19 45.17
CA ARG A 373 -2.28 32.67 43.93
C ARG A 373 -2.94 31.39 43.43
N ALA A 374 -3.52 30.58 44.33
CA ALA A 374 -4.19 29.35 43.95
C ALA A 374 -5.57 29.64 43.32
N ASP A 375 -6.31 30.60 43.87
CA ASP A 375 -7.59 31.05 43.33
C ASP A 375 -7.92 32.47 43.83
N VAL A 376 -7.66 33.47 42.98
CA VAL A 376 -7.86 34.88 43.31
C VAL A 376 -9.34 35.19 43.56
N ALA A 377 -10.25 34.56 42.81
CA ALA A 377 -11.68 34.84 42.89
C ALA A 377 -12.27 34.28 44.20
N ALA A 378 -11.96 33.01 44.51
CA ALA A 378 -12.37 32.40 45.76
C ALA A 378 -11.75 33.10 46.98
N PHE A 379 -10.48 33.53 46.86
CA PHE A 379 -9.81 34.31 47.90
C PHE A 379 -10.55 35.62 48.18
N LYS A 380 -10.87 36.40 47.12
CA LYS A 380 -11.58 37.68 47.25
C LYS A 380 -12.95 37.48 47.93
N ALA A 381 -13.74 36.52 47.49
CA ALA A 381 -15.06 36.23 48.10
C ALA A 381 -14.96 35.87 49.58
N ARG A 382 -13.94 35.07 49.97
CA ARG A 382 -13.71 34.72 51.37
C ARG A 382 -13.27 35.93 52.20
N MET A 383 -12.39 36.78 51.66
CA MET A 383 -11.97 38.00 52.35
C MET A 383 -13.13 39.00 52.48
N GLU A 384 -14.07 39.03 51.55
CA GLU A 384 -15.29 39.85 51.69
C GLU A 384 -16.15 39.38 52.88
N ALA A 385 -16.35 38.08 53.05
CA ALA A 385 -17.13 37.51 54.16
C ALA A 385 -16.41 37.54 55.52
N ARG A 386 -15.09 37.71 55.54
CA ARG A 386 -14.30 37.73 56.78
C ARG A 386 -14.60 39.01 57.59
N PRO A 387 -14.89 38.91 58.91
CA PRO A 387 -15.03 40.08 59.77
C PRO A 387 -13.70 40.83 59.93
N VAL A 388 -13.77 42.09 60.36
CA VAL A 388 -12.58 42.86 60.75
C VAL A 388 -11.97 42.22 62.01
N ILE A 389 -10.70 41.83 61.94
CA ILE A 389 -10.02 41.06 63.01
C ILE A 389 -8.90 41.84 63.71
N GLY A 390 -8.59 43.05 63.24
CA GLY A 390 -7.60 43.94 63.84
C GLY A 390 -7.71 45.34 63.25
N PRO A 391 -7.00 46.34 63.82
CA PRO A 391 -6.98 47.68 63.25
C PRO A 391 -6.42 47.64 61.83
N PRO A 392 -6.94 48.48 60.91
CA PRO A 392 -6.44 48.55 59.54
C PRO A 392 -4.96 48.89 59.53
N LEU A 393 -4.26 48.50 58.46
CA LEU A 393 -2.81 48.70 58.33
C LEU A 393 -2.34 50.15 58.60
N SER A 394 -3.18 51.15 58.31
CA SER A 394 -2.91 52.57 58.54
C SER A 394 -2.88 52.98 60.01
N GLU A 395 -3.49 52.19 60.90
CA GLU A 395 -3.61 52.47 62.34
C GLU A 395 -2.64 51.64 63.19
N LEU A 396 -1.89 50.72 62.57
CA LEU A 396 -0.84 49.97 63.25
C LEU A 396 0.39 50.87 63.47
N PRO A 397 1.09 50.75 64.62
CA PRO A 397 2.36 51.40 64.80
C PRO A 397 3.32 50.97 63.68
N LYS A 398 3.92 51.93 62.98
CA LYS A 398 4.92 51.66 61.94
C LYS A 398 5.99 50.74 62.54
N GLN A 399 6.31 49.64 61.85
CA GLN A 399 7.48 48.85 62.23
C GLN A 399 8.70 49.78 62.24
N PRO A 400 9.59 49.66 63.25
CA PRO A 400 10.83 50.43 63.24
C PRO A 400 11.57 50.10 61.94
N GLY A 401 11.81 51.13 61.12
CA GLY A 401 12.66 51.01 59.94
C GLY A 401 14.10 50.65 60.34
N PRO A 402 14.94 50.27 59.38
CA PRO A 402 16.36 50.05 59.66
C PRO A 402 16.97 51.29 60.33
N GLU A 403 17.67 51.10 61.44
CA GLU A 403 18.28 52.19 62.19
C GLU A 403 19.21 53.00 61.29
N LYS A 404 19.20 54.32 61.46
CA LYS A 404 20.10 55.23 60.73
C LYS A 404 21.55 54.77 60.93
N GLY A 405 22.22 54.38 59.85
CA GLY A 405 23.60 53.91 59.89
C GLY A 405 23.75 52.39 59.78
N ALA A 406 22.67 51.59 59.89
CA ALA A 406 22.71 50.14 59.72
C ALA A 406 23.33 49.73 58.37
N ALA A 407 24.02 48.59 58.30
CA ALA A 407 24.56 48.09 57.04
C ALA A 407 23.42 47.76 56.04
N LEU A 408 23.74 47.71 54.74
CA LEU A 408 22.80 47.21 53.75
C LEU A 408 22.68 45.69 53.87
N ASP A 409 21.46 45.16 53.82
CA ASP A 409 21.24 43.72 53.81
C ASP A 409 21.45 43.11 52.41
N ALA A 410 21.41 41.77 52.32
CA ALA A 410 21.65 41.06 51.08
C ALA A 410 20.60 41.35 49.99
N GLY A 411 19.36 41.67 50.37
CA GLY A 411 18.29 42.05 49.46
C GLY A 411 18.49 43.46 48.91
N GLU A 412 18.83 44.41 49.76
CA GLU A 412 19.14 45.80 49.38
C GLU A 412 20.37 45.86 48.44
N LEU A 413 21.40 45.05 48.71
CA LEU A 413 22.56 44.92 47.82
C LEU A 413 22.19 44.30 46.46
N ALA A 414 21.26 43.33 46.44
CA ALA A 414 20.76 42.74 45.20
C ALA A 414 19.95 43.75 44.37
N VAL A 415 19.15 44.60 45.01
CA VAL A 415 18.41 45.70 44.37
C VAL A 415 19.39 46.73 43.79
N CYS A 416 20.42 47.12 44.55
CA CYS A 416 21.45 48.02 44.05
C CYS A 416 22.12 47.45 42.79
N LYS A 417 22.45 46.15 42.79
CA LYS A 417 23.05 45.47 41.64
C LYS A 417 22.10 45.39 40.44
N GLN A 418 20.82 45.09 40.66
CA GLN A 418 19.84 44.91 39.59
C GLN A 418 19.45 46.23 38.92
N LEU A 419 19.47 47.33 39.68
CA LEU A 419 19.13 48.68 39.20
C LEU A 419 20.37 49.54 38.86
N GLY A 420 21.58 49.01 39.05
CA GLY A 420 22.83 49.73 38.80
C GLY A 420 23.06 50.92 39.75
N LEU A 421 22.51 50.85 40.97
CA LEU A 421 22.67 51.89 41.99
C LEU A 421 23.94 51.67 42.80
N ASP A 422 24.63 52.75 43.13
CA ASP A 422 25.77 52.70 44.05
C ASP A 422 25.29 52.39 45.48
N PRO A 423 25.79 51.32 46.13
CA PRO A 423 25.34 50.93 47.47
C PRO A 423 25.53 52.02 48.53
N ASN A 424 26.59 52.84 48.45
CA ASN A 424 26.82 53.90 49.43
C ASN A 424 25.83 55.04 49.26
N ASN A 425 25.51 55.43 48.02
CA ASN A 425 24.49 56.43 47.72
C ASN A 425 23.08 55.95 48.09
N PHE A 426 22.77 54.67 47.84
CA PHE A 426 21.51 54.06 48.25
C PHE A 426 21.37 54.08 49.77
N LYS A 427 22.41 53.65 50.49
CA LYS A 427 22.46 53.68 51.94
C LYS A 427 22.32 55.09 52.51
N ALA A 428 23.04 56.06 51.96
CA ALA A 428 22.96 57.46 52.41
C ALA A 428 21.54 58.04 52.23
N THR A 429 20.89 57.72 51.12
CA THR A 429 19.50 58.13 50.84
C THR A 429 18.52 57.46 51.80
N ARG A 430 18.67 56.15 52.03
CA ARG A 430 17.86 55.39 52.99
C ARG A 430 18.02 55.92 54.41
N ASP A 431 19.25 56.22 54.84
CA ASP A 431 19.56 56.77 56.16
C ASP A 431 19.06 58.22 56.33
N GLN A 432 18.96 59.01 55.24
CA GLN A 432 18.29 60.32 55.24
C GLN A 432 16.77 60.19 55.40
N MET A 433 16.15 59.25 54.68
CA MET A 433 14.70 58.99 54.75
C MET A 433 14.28 58.40 56.11
N ALA A 434 15.12 57.57 56.72
CA ALA A 434 14.89 57.02 58.06
C ALA A 434 14.93 58.10 59.18
N GLY A 435 15.61 59.22 58.93
CA GLY A 435 15.66 60.36 59.86
C GLY A 435 14.53 61.39 59.68
N ALA A 436 13.65 61.21 58.70
CA ALA A 436 12.58 62.16 58.35
C ALA A 436 11.16 61.65 58.69
N GLN A 437 11.04 60.57 59.48
CA GLN A 437 9.77 59.94 59.85
C GLN A 437 9.21 60.36 61.20
#